data_AF-A0A838K8L6-F1
#
_entry.id   AF-A0A838K8L6-F1
#
_cell.length_a   1.000
_cell.length_b   1.000
_cell.length_c   1.000
_cell.angle_alpha   90.00
_cell.angle_beta   90.00
_cell.angle_gamma   90.00
#
_symmetry.space_group_name_H-M   'P 1'
#
loop_
_entity.id
_entity.type
_entity.pdbx_description
1 polymer ?
#
loop_
_entity_poly.entity_id
_entity_poly.type
_entity_poly.pdbx_seq_one_letter_code
_entity_poly.pdbx_strand_id
1 'polypeptide(L)' 'MQPDWLTLTTWIVAFTSTSARETSFRPPVKINDRRTLVLCDQIATVDLNRLAEPAGFLTLEEIQRVDDALMLVLGL' A
#
# COMPACT_ATOMS: atom_id res chain seq x y z
N MET A 1 -29.92 10.13 -16.38
CA MET A 1 -28.95 9.09 -16.00
C MET A 1 -27.57 9.66 -16.13
N GLN A 2 -26.77 9.59 -15.07
CA GLN A 2 -25.38 10.04 -15.09
C GLN A 2 -24.53 8.93 -15.73
N PRO A 3 -23.53 9.24 -16.57
CA PRO A 3 -22.70 8.21 -17.18
C PRO A 3 -21.84 7.48 -16.14
N ASP A 4 -21.84 6.14 -16.17
CA ASP A 4 -21.13 5.28 -15.18
C ASP A 4 -19.60 5.47 -15.17
N TRP A 5 -19.02 6.11 -16.21
CA TRP A 5 -17.58 6.38 -16.30
C TRP A 5 -17.09 7.54 -15.42
N LEU A 6 -18.00 8.35 -14.84
CA LEU A 6 -17.67 9.47 -13.95
C LEU A 6 -17.42 9.04 -12.49
N THR A 7 -17.58 7.75 -12.16
CA THR A 7 -17.41 7.18 -10.82
C THR A 7 -16.12 6.37 -10.65
N LEU A 8 -15.06 6.73 -11.38
CA LEU A 8 -13.74 6.12 -11.21
C LEU A 8 -13.07 6.66 -9.93
N THR A 9 -13.33 5.99 -8.81
CA THR A 9 -12.59 6.24 -7.56
C THR A 9 -11.23 5.56 -7.68
N THR A 10 -10.21 6.33 -8.04
CA THR A 10 -8.87 5.81 -8.26
C THR A 10 -8.01 6.01 -7.01
N TRP A 11 -7.32 4.95 -6.57
CA TRP A 11 -6.50 4.94 -5.35
C TRP A 11 -5.03 4.74 -5.67
N ILE A 12 -4.17 5.34 -4.86
CA ILE A 12 -2.73 5.06 -4.86
C ILE A 12 -2.50 3.90 -3.88
N VAL A 13 -1.82 2.85 -4.33
CA VAL A 13 -1.52 1.67 -3.53
C VAL A 13 -0.04 1.35 -3.59
N ALA A 14 0.53 0.92 -2.46
CA ALA A 14 1.81 0.23 -2.42
C ALA A 14 1.57 -1.29 -2.42
N PHE A 15 2.37 -2.03 -3.17
CA PHE A 15 2.30 -3.50 -3.15
C PHE A 15 2.96 -4.07 -1.90
N THR A 16 2.70 -5.35 -1.61
CA THR A 16 3.43 -6.08 -0.55
C THR A 16 4.06 -7.35 -1.10
N SER A 17 5.15 -7.80 -0.48
CA SER A 17 5.82 -9.06 -0.85
C SER A 17 6.48 -9.75 0.32
N THR A 18 6.29 -11.07 0.41
CA THR A 18 6.94 -11.94 1.40
C THR A 18 8.33 -12.41 0.96
N SER A 19 8.74 -12.12 -0.27
CA SER A 19 10.02 -12.54 -0.85
C SER A 19 10.95 -11.37 -1.17
N ALA A 20 10.50 -10.14 -0.93
CA ALA A 20 11.32 -8.95 -1.13
C ALA A 20 12.46 -8.87 -0.10
N ARG A 21 13.51 -8.14 -0.45
CA ARG A 21 14.60 -7.79 0.47
C ARG A 21 14.21 -6.57 1.29
N GLU A 22 14.52 -6.61 2.58
CA GLU A 22 14.30 -5.53 3.54
C GLU A 22 15.24 -4.36 3.27
N THR A 23 14.68 -3.15 3.26
CA THR A 23 15.38 -1.87 3.07
C THR A 23 14.71 -0.80 3.92
N SER A 24 15.33 0.36 4.09
CA SER A 24 14.75 1.50 4.81
C SER A 24 13.40 1.96 4.22
N PHE A 25 13.19 1.74 2.92
CA PHE A 25 11.95 2.08 2.21
C PHE A 25 11.03 0.87 1.98
N ARG A 26 11.30 -0.27 2.63
CA ARG A 26 10.44 -1.47 2.55
C ARG A 26 10.10 -2.00 3.95
N PRO A 27 9.28 -1.27 4.71
CA PRO A 27 9.02 -1.60 6.11
C PRO A 27 8.19 -2.89 6.23
N PRO A 28 8.44 -3.71 7.27
CA PRO A 28 7.68 -4.92 7.50
C PRO A 28 6.34 -4.64 8.20
N VAL A 29 5.30 -5.32 7.72
CA VAL A 29 3.95 -5.34 8.28
C VAL A 29 3.43 -6.77 8.44
N LYS A 30 2.36 -6.96 9.22
CA LYS A 30 1.69 -8.25 9.39
C LYS A 30 0.33 -8.23 8.69
N ILE A 31 0.12 -9.15 7.74
CA ILE A 31 -1.17 -9.34 7.06
C ILE A 31 -1.57 -10.80 7.24
N ASN A 32 -2.77 -11.08 7.78
CA ASN A 32 -3.25 -12.44 8.06
C ASN A 32 -2.20 -13.28 8.83
N ASP A 33 -1.68 -12.70 9.91
CA ASP A 33 -0.61 -13.24 10.75
C ASP A 33 0.73 -13.52 10.06
N ARG A 34 0.89 -13.14 8.79
CA ARG A 34 2.11 -13.34 8.01
C ARG A 34 2.88 -12.04 7.84
N ARG A 35 4.18 -12.08 8.16
CA ARG A 35 5.10 -10.97 7.86
C ARG A 35 5.24 -10.79 6.36
N THR A 36 5.09 -9.57 5.88
CA THR A 36 5.31 -9.14 4.49
C THR A 36 5.96 -7.75 4.50
N LEU A 37 6.66 -7.38 3.42
CA LEU A 37 7.23 -6.05 3.28
C LEU A 37 6.32 -5.18 2.42
N VAL A 38 6.06 -3.94 2.84
CA VAL A 38 5.43 -2.93 1.98
C VAL A 38 6.49 -2.43 1.01
N LEU A 39 6.19 -2.45 -0.28
CA LEU A 39 7.10 -2.02 -1.33
C LEU A 39 6.86 -0.54 -1.64
N CYS A 40 7.31 0.37 -0.77
CA CYS A 40 7.06 1.81 -0.95
C CYS A 40 7.74 2.37 -2.21
N ASP A 41 8.72 1.67 -2.77
CA ASP A 41 9.33 1.95 -4.08
C ASP A 41 8.52 1.39 -5.26
N GLN A 42 7.41 0.69 -5.01
CA GLN A 42 6.48 0.14 -6.01
C GLN A 42 5.05 0.58 -5.70
N ILE A 43 4.73 1.78 -6.15
CA ILE A 43 3.41 2.39 -6.01
C ILE A 43 2.71 2.40 -7.35
N ALA A 44 1.40 2.13 -7.35
CA ALA A 44 0.57 2.19 -8.55
C ALA A 44 -0.77 2.87 -8.26
N THR A 45 -1.35 3.38 -9.34
CA THR A 45 -2.70 3.94 -9.37
C THR A 45 -3.66 2.84 -9.83
N VAL A 46 -4.64 2.48 -9.01
CA VAL A 46 -5.59 1.39 -9.28
C VAL A 46 -7.04 1.84 -9.12
N ASP A 47 -7.94 1.25 -9.89
CA ASP A 47 -9.39 1.42 -9.72
C ASP A 47 -9.86 0.67 -8.48
N LEU A 48 -10.54 1.36 -7.56
CA LEU A 48 -11.07 0.80 -6.32
C LEU A 48 -11.99 -0.39 -6.59
N ASN A 49 -12.75 -0.37 -7.69
CA ASN A 49 -13.67 -1.46 -8.05
C ASN A 49 -12.97 -2.77 -8.42
N ARG A 50 -11.64 -2.73 -8.62
CA ARG A 50 -10.80 -3.90 -8.93
C ARG A 50 -10.07 -4.45 -7.71
N LEU A 51 -10.18 -3.79 -6.56
CA LEU A 51 -9.60 -4.27 -5.31
C LEU A 51 -10.53 -5.33 -4.70
N ALA A 52 -9.93 -6.39 -4.18
CA ALA A 52 -10.63 -7.39 -3.39
C ALA A 52 -11.02 -6.83 -2.01
N GLU A 53 -11.65 -7.66 -1.19
CA GLU A 53 -12.01 -7.28 0.17
C GLU A 53 -10.79 -6.88 1.02
N PRO A 54 -10.91 -5.86 1.89
CA PRO A 54 -9.82 -5.47 2.78
C PRO A 54 -9.40 -6.62 3.70
N ALA A 55 -8.09 -6.91 3.76
CA ALA A 55 -7.53 -7.92 4.66
C ALA A 55 -7.39 -7.44 6.12
N GLY A 56 -7.61 -6.15 6.38
CA GLY A 56 -7.46 -5.52 7.69
C GLY A 56 -6.85 -4.12 7.59
N PHE A 57 -6.43 -3.59 8.73
CA PHE A 57 -5.78 -2.28 8.85
C PHE A 57 -4.39 -2.44 9.44
N LEU A 58 -3.48 -1.55 9.04
CA LEU A 58 -2.18 -1.43 9.69
C LEU A 58 -2.36 -0.92 11.12
N THR A 59 -1.50 -1.38 12.01
CA THR A 59 -1.34 -0.77 13.33
C THR A 59 -0.74 0.63 13.22
N LEU A 60 -0.83 1.42 14.29
CA LEU A 60 -0.26 2.77 14.33
C LEU A 60 1.26 2.77 14.04
N GLU A 61 1.99 1.81 14.60
CA GLU A 61 3.43 1.69 14.39
C GLU A 61 3.77 1.24 12.95
N GLU A 62 2.94 0.39 12.35
CA GLU A 62 3.11 -0.01 10.95
C GLU A 62 2.86 1.16 10.00
N ILE A 63 1.78 1.93 10.18
CA ILE A 63 1.49 3.07 9.30
C ILE A 63 2.56 4.16 9.42
N GLN A 64 3.05 4.46 10.63
CA GLN A 64 4.14 5.43 10.83
C GLN A 64 5.41 5.04 10.06
N ARG A 65 5.80 3.75 10.11
CA ARG A 65 6.96 3.26 9.35
C ARG A 65 6.73 3.31 7.84
N VAL A 66 5.50 3.09 7.38
CA VAL A 66 5.12 3.24 5.98
C VAL A 66 5.23 4.70 5.54
N ASP A 67 4.72 5.64 6.35
CA ASP A 67 4.82 7.08 6.07
C ASP A 67 6.29 7.52 5.98
N ASP A 68 7.14 7.14 6.95
CA ASP A 68 8.58 7.44 6.91
C ASP A 68 9.26 6.88 5.65
N ALA A 69 8.93 5.64 5.27
CA ALA A 69 9.44 5.00 4.07
C ALA A 69 8.97 5.72 2.79
N LEU A 70 7.73 6.20 2.74
CA LEU A 70 7.19 6.97 1.62
C LEU A 70 7.87 8.33 1.51
N MET A 71 8.12 9.02 2.63
CA MET A 71 8.87 10.27 2.65
C MET A 71 10.27 10.09 2.05
N LEU A 72 10.96 9.00 2.39
CA LEU A 72 12.27 8.67 1.82
C LEU A 72 12.23 8.42 0.30
N VAL A 73 11.21 7.71 -0.19
CA VAL A 73 11.08 7.39 -1.63
C VAL A 73 10.66 8.61 -2.45
N LEU A 74 9.75 9.41 -1.92
CA LEU A 74 9.18 10.57 -2.60
C LEU A 74 10.06 11.82 -2.48
N GLY A 75 11.05 11.82 -1.58
CA GLY A 75 11.95 12.95 -1.36
C GLY A 75 11.27 14.15 -0.73
N LEU A 76 10.32 13.89 0.18
CA LEU A 76 9.49 14.89 0.85
C LEU A 76 10.08 15.33 2.20
#